data_AF-A0A977L471-F1
#
_entry.id   AF-A0A977L471-F1
#
_cell.length_a   1.000
_cell.length_b   1.000
_cell.length_c   1.000
_cell.angle_alpha   90.00
_cell.angle_beta   90.00
_cell.angle_gamma   90.00
#
_symmetry.space_group_name_H-M   'P 1'
#
loop_
_entity.id
_entity.type
_entity.pdbx_description
1 polymer ?
#
loop_
_entity_poly.entity_id
_entity_poly.type
_entity_poly.pdbx_seq_one_letter_code
_entity_poly.pdbx_strand_id
1 'polypeptide(L)'
;MPEHIFGKFHSLVHHSSNRSFLHYAVLTRNPLVLLDGILGALPYFVFVPWLWQISPLGTILGLILGEFHVVWRHVSVIKWQTPKPIFQLCEILQITTPERHWRHHQDARAAFGDIFNFLDYPAQIWFKFLLSMKFKWRHTWKSVVNP
;
A
#
# COMPACT_ATOMS: atom_id res chain seq x y z
N MET A 1 4.35 1.85 8.01
CA MET A 1 3.87 0.58 8.61
C MET A 1 2.73 0.10 7.72
N PRO A 2 2.59 -1.20 7.42
CA PRO A 2 1.71 -1.62 6.36
C PRO A 2 0.27 -1.52 6.87
N GLU A 3 -0.39 -0.39 6.59
CA GLU A 3 -1.81 -0.15 6.93
C GLU A 3 -2.71 -1.27 6.36
N HIS A 4 -2.26 -1.89 5.25
CA HIS A 4 -2.84 -3.06 4.60
C HIS A 4 -2.92 -4.33 5.47
N ILE A 5 -2.16 -4.44 6.58
CA ILE A 5 -2.25 -5.58 7.50
C ILE A 5 -3.32 -5.37 8.58
N PHE A 6 -3.67 -4.11 8.89
CA PHE A 6 -4.56 -3.78 10.02
C PHE A 6 -6.01 -3.51 9.60
N GLY A 7 -6.31 -3.38 8.29
CA GLY A 7 -7.65 -3.11 7.78
C GLY A 7 -8.27 -4.28 7.00
N LYS A 8 -9.32 -4.92 7.55
CA LYS A 8 -10.14 -5.90 6.81
C LYS A 8 -10.80 -5.27 5.56
N PHE A 9 -11.10 -3.97 5.62
CA PHE A 9 -11.69 -3.21 4.53
C PHE A 9 -10.67 -2.84 3.44
N HIS A 10 -9.47 -2.39 3.79
CA HIS A 10 -8.41 -2.15 2.80
C HIS A 10 -8.13 -3.37 1.93
N SER A 11 -8.04 -4.58 2.51
CA SER A 11 -7.92 -5.83 1.75
C SER A 11 -9.14 -6.13 0.86
N LEU A 12 -10.35 -5.85 1.34
CA LEU A 12 -11.60 -6.02 0.60
C LEU A 12 -11.79 -5.01 -0.53
N VAL A 13 -11.13 -3.86 -0.50
CA VAL A 13 -11.37 -2.76 -1.44
C VAL A 13 -10.17 -2.58 -2.40
N HIS A 14 -8.94 -2.69 -1.91
CA HIS A 14 -7.71 -2.57 -2.71
C HIS A 14 -7.20 -3.91 -3.26
N HIS A 15 -7.56 -5.05 -2.65
CA HIS A 15 -7.09 -6.39 -3.05
C HIS A 15 -8.21 -7.33 -3.50
N SER A 16 -9.45 -6.84 -3.69
CA SER A 16 -10.49 -7.71 -4.25
C SER A 16 -10.16 -8.07 -5.70
N SER A 17 -10.40 -9.33 -6.06
CA SER A 17 -10.23 -9.83 -7.43
C SER A 17 -11.18 -9.16 -8.44
N ASN A 18 -12.17 -8.40 -7.96
CA ASN A 18 -13.23 -7.79 -8.76
C ASN A 18 -13.00 -6.28 -8.94
N ARG A 19 -12.05 -5.97 -9.83
CA ARG A 19 -11.87 -4.67 -10.52
C ARG A 19 -11.41 -3.51 -9.63
N SER A 20 -10.77 -2.55 -10.29
CA SER A 20 -10.02 -1.45 -9.68
C SER A 20 -10.76 -0.77 -8.53
N PHE A 21 -10.03 -0.39 -7.48
CA PHE A 21 -10.50 0.41 -6.34
C PHE A 21 -11.45 1.53 -6.79
N LEU A 22 -11.08 2.25 -7.86
CA LEU A 22 -11.86 3.33 -8.43
C LEU A 22 -13.22 2.86 -8.99
N HIS A 23 -13.23 1.73 -9.71
CA HIS A 23 -14.46 1.15 -10.25
C HIS A 23 -15.37 0.67 -9.12
N TYR A 24 -14.83 -0.02 -8.12
CA TYR A 24 -15.61 -0.51 -6.98
C TYR A 24 -16.15 0.66 -6.12
N ALA A 25 -15.33 1.67 -5.82
CA ALA A 25 -15.71 2.85 -5.04
C ALA A 25 -16.82 3.68 -5.71
N VAL A 26 -16.70 3.92 -7.02
CA VAL A 26 -17.68 4.69 -7.79
C VAL A 26 -18.98 3.90 -7.98
N LEU A 27 -18.90 2.59 -8.23
CA LEU A 27 -20.08 1.75 -8.50
C LEU A 27 -20.87 1.42 -7.23
N THR A 28 -20.20 1.20 -6.09
CA THR A 28 -20.87 0.83 -4.83
C THR A 28 -21.35 2.03 -4.01
N ARG A 29 -20.88 3.26 -4.31
CA ARG A 29 -21.16 4.48 -3.51
C ARG A 29 -21.01 4.26 -2.00
N ASN A 30 -20.15 3.33 -1.61
CA ASN A 30 -20.04 2.93 -0.23
C ASN A 30 -19.22 4.00 0.52
N PRO A 31 -19.80 4.72 1.49
CA PRO A 31 -19.10 5.79 2.19
C PRO A 31 -17.86 5.30 2.95
N LEU A 32 -17.83 4.02 3.36
CA LEU A 32 -16.67 3.42 4.03
C LEU A 32 -15.48 3.27 3.06
N VAL A 33 -15.76 2.99 1.78
CA VAL A 33 -14.73 2.86 0.73
C VAL A 33 -14.11 4.22 0.40
N LEU A 34 -14.96 5.25 0.30
CA LEU A 34 -14.50 6.63 0.11
C LEU A 34 -13.71 7.12 1.31
N LEU A 35 -14.17 6.81 2.53
CA LEU A 35 -13.47 7.14 3.77
C LEU A 35 -12.09 6.46 3.83
N ASP A 36 -11.98 5.18 3.47
CA ASP A 36 -10.69 4.47 3.37
C ASP A 36 -9.76 5.15 2.35
N GLY A 37 -10.29 5.60 1.19
CA GLY A 37 -9.52 6.36 0.21
C GLY A 37 -9.01 7.70 0.73
N ILE A 38 -9.85 8.45 1.45
CA ILE A 38 -9.48 9.73 2.07
C ILE A 38 -8.48 9.51 3.20
N LEU A 39 -8.71 8.52 4.05
CA LEU A 39 -7.81 8.17 5.16
C LEU A 39 -6.47 7.66 4.66
N GLY A 40 -6.43 6.92 3.55
CA GLY A 40 -5.19 6.50 2.91
C GLY A 40 -4.38 7.66 2.33
N ALA A 41 -5.03 8.75 1.92
CA ALA A 41 -4.36 9.97 1.45
C ALA A 41 -3.96 10.92 2.60
N LEU A 42 -4.60 10.80 3.76
CA LEU A 42 -4.44 11.69 4.91
C LEU A 42 -2.99 11.80 5.44
N PRO A 43 -2.22 10.69 5.59
CA PRO A 43 -0.82 10.77 5.99
C PRO A 43 0.05 11.67 5.11
N TYR A 44 -0.27 11.77 3.81
CA TYR A 44 0.47 12.61 2.87
C TYR A 44 0.11 14.10 3.03
N PHE A 45 -1.17 14.40 3.32
CA PHE A 45 -1.63 15.78 3.52
C PHE A 45 -1.26 16.35 4.89
N VAL A 46 -1.07 15.51 5.92
CA VAL A 46 -0.69 15.98 7.26
C VAL A 46 0.60 16.79 7.21
N PHE A 47 1.58 16.43 6.38
CA PHE A 47 2.85 17.16 6.31
C PHE A 47 2.80 18.46 5.49
N VAL A 48 1.73 18.70 4.74
CA VAL A 48 1.61 19.86 3.84
C VAL A 48 1.78 21.19 4.56
N PRO A 49 1.13 21.48 5.71
CA PRO A 49 1.30 22.77 6.38
C PRO A 49 2.75 23.05 6.77
N TRP A 50 3.52 22.02 7.18
CA TRP A 50 4.93 22.17 7.55
C TRP A 50 5.82 22.33 6.31
N LEU A 51 5.64 21.49 5.29
CA LEU A 51 6.42 21.56 4.05
C LEU A 51 6.16 22.88 3.29
N TRP A 52 4.94 23.41 3.39
CA TRP A 52 4.55 24.69 2.80
C TRP A 52 5.36 25.86 3.35
N GLN A 53 5.74 25.83 4.65
CA GLN A 53 6.59 26.86 5.25
C GLN A 53 8.03 26.82 4.72
N ILE A 54 8.50 25.65 4.29
CA ILE A 54 9.85 25.47 3.74
C ILE A 54 9.87 25.87 2.27
N SER A 55 8.92 25.34 1.49
CA SER A 55 8.79 25.66 0.07
C SER A 55 7.37 25.32 -0.44
N PRO A 56 6.52 26.34 -0.70
CA PRO A 56 5.22 26.11 -1.33
C PRO A 56 5.36 25.41 -2.68
N LEU A 57 6.31 25.84 -3.51
CA LEU A 57 6.55 25.24 -4.83
C LEU A 57 7.02 23.79 -4.71
N GLY A 58 7.96 23.51 -3.81
CA GLY A 58 8.43 22.14 -3.55
C GLY A 58 7.30 21.23 -3.04
N THR A 59 6.40 21.77 -2.20
CA THR A 59 5.23 21.05 -1.69
C THR A 59 4.27 20.70 -2.82
N ILE A 60 3.94 21.67 -3.70
CA ILE A 60 3.08 21.42 -4.86
C ILE A 60 3.68 20.37 -5.79
N LEU A 61 4.96 20.52 -6.13
CA LEU A 61 5.66 19.54 -6.98
C LEU A 61 5.69 18.16 -6.34
N GLY A 62 5.93 18.08 -5.03
CA GLY A 62 5.89 16.81 -4.28
C GLY A 62 4.53 16.13 -4.33
N LEU A 63 3.44 16.89 -4.15
CA LEU A 63 2.07 16.36 -4.26
C LEU A 63 1.77 15.85 -5.68
N ILE A 64 2.14 16.62 -6.71
CA ILE A 64 1.95 16.24 -8.11
C ILE A 64 2.75 14.97 -8.44
N LEU A 65 4.02 14.90 -8.04
CA LEU A 65 4.87 13.73 -8.25
C LEU A 65 4.34 12.51 -7.48
N GLY A 66 3.82 12.70 -6.28
CA GLY A 66 3.16 11.65 -5.50
C GLY A 66 1.95 11.07 -6.24
N GLU A 67 1.07 11.92 -6.75
CA GLU A 67 -0.11 11.49 -7.52
C GLU A 67 0.29 10.77 -8.82
N PHE A 68 1.27 11.31 -9.55
CA PHE A 68 1.80 10.63 -10.73
C PHE A 68 2.38 9.25 -10.40
N HIS A 69 3.08 9.12 -9.26
CA HIS A 69 3.60 7.84 -8.82
C HIS A 69 2.48 6.83 -8.50
N VAL A 70 1.41 7.28 -7.83
CA VAL A 70 0.21 6.46 -7.55
C VAL A 70 -0.42 5.97 -8.85
N VAL A 71 -0.61 6.84 -9.84
CA VAL A 71 -1.16 6.43 -11.15
C VAL A 71 -0.21 5.46 -11.86
N TRP A 72 1.07 5.80 -11.91
CA TRP A 72 2.09 5.04 -12.63
C TRP A 72 2.21 3.60 -12.09
N ARG A 73 2.22 3.38 -10.77
CA ARG A 73 2.35 2.02 -10.21
C ARG A 73 1.16 1.09 -10.50
N HIS A 74 0.04 1.61 -11.01
CA HIS A 74 -1.14 0.81 -11.36
C HIS A 74 -1.22 0.43 -12.86
N VAL A 75 -0.30 0.91 -13.70
CA VAL A 75 -0.38 0.66 -15.16
C VAL A 75 -0.14 -0.80 -15.56
N SER A 76 0.46 -1.64 -14.72
CA SER A 76 0.65 -3.07 -15.04
C SER A 76 -0.66 -3.85 -15.18
N VAL A 77 -1.79 -3.32 -14.70
CA VAL A 77 -3.15 -3.86 -14.97
C VAL A 77 -3.42 -4.01 -16.48
N ILE A 78 -2.89 -3.09 -17.30
CA ILE A 78 -3.06 -3.10 -18.75
C ILE A 78 -1.91 -3.81 -19.49
N LYS A 79 -1.19 -4.70 -18.81
CA LYS A 79 -0.01 -5.44 -19.31
C LYS A 79 1.18 -4.56 -19.72
N TRP A 80 1.20 -3.31 -19.29
CA TRP A 80 2.35 -2.45 -19.47
C TRP A 80 3.54 -2.93 -18.64
N GLN A 81 4.75 -2.80 -19.19
CA GLN A 81 6.01 -3.14 -18.53
C GLN A 81 6.96 -1.95 -18.52
N THR A 82 7.65 -1.80 -17.39
CA THR A 82 8.67 -0.80 -17.13
C THR A 82 9.85 -1.03 -18.06
N PRO A 83 10.24 -0.03 -18.87
CA PRO A 83 11.45 -0.09 -19.67
C PRO A 83 12.67 -0.43 -18.80
N LYS A 84 13.54 -1.31 -19.31
CA LYS A 84 14.73 -1.81 -18.61
C LYS A 84 15.60 -0.73 -17.93
N PRO A 85 15.90 0.44 -18.54
CA PRO A 85 16.69 1.47 -17.86
C PRO A 85 15.94 2.10 -16.67
N ILE A 86 14.63 2.29 -16.78
CA ILE A 86 13.80 2.82 -15.69
C ILE A 86 13.72 1.80 -14.55
N PHE A 87 13.56 0.52 -14.89
CA PHE A 87 13.54 -0.56 -13.92
C PHE A 87 14.84 -0.60 -13.09
N GLN A 88 16.00 -0.50 -13.75
CA GLN A 88 17.30 -0.45 -13.08
C GLN A 88 17.43 0.76 -12.16
N LEU A 89 16.97 1.93 -12.62
CA LEU A 89 16.96 3.14 -11.81
C LEU A 89 16.07 2.98 -10.57
N CYS A 90 14.88 2.40 -10.72
CA CYS A 90 13.98 2.13 -9.60
C CYS A 90 14.58 1.15 -8.59
N GLU A 91 15.27 0.11 -9.04
CA GLU A 91 15.97 -0.81 -8.14
C GLU A 91 17.08 -0.10 -7.35
N ILE A 92 17.87 0.77 -7.99
CA ILE A 92 18.91 1.55 -7.31
C ILE A 92 18.29 2.52 -6.29
N LEU A 93 17.24 3.25 -6.69
CA LEU A 93 16.56 4.23 -5.85
C LEU A 93 15.59 3.61 -4.84
N GLN A 94 15.45 2.27 -4.84
CA GLN A 94 14.48 1.55 -4.01
C GLN A 94 13.05 2.08 -4.20
N ILE A 95 12.67 2.43 -5.42
CA ILE A 95 11.32 2.86 -5.80
C ILE A 95 10.53 1.62 -6.27
N THR A 96 9.29 1.47 -5.81
CA THR A 96 8.43 0.36 -6.23
C THR A 96 8.02 0.53 -7.68
N THR A 97 8.27 -0.49 -8.50
CA THR A 97 7.82 -0.50 -9.89
C THR A 97 6.37 -0.98 -10.02
N PRO A 98 5.67 -0.64 -11.11
CA PRO A 98 4.32 -1.12 -11.39
C PRO A 98 4.17 -2.65 -11.31
N GLU A 99 5.16 -3.42 -11.74
CA GLU A 99 5.12 -4.89 -11.69
C GLU A 99 5.22 -5.41 -10.25
N ARG A 100 6.03 -4.75 -9.42
CA ARG A 100 6.18 -5.12 -8.01
C ARG A 100 4.92 -4.79 -7.23
N HIS A 101 4.37 -3.60 -7.47
CA HIS A 101 3.07 -3.20 -6.92
C HIS A 101 1.95 -4.12 -7.38
N TRP A 102 1.96 -4.54 -8.64
CA TRP A 102 0.99 -5.51 -9.15
C TRP A 102 1.10 -6.89 -8.49
N ARG A 103 2.32 -7.37 -8.21
CA ARG A 103 2.52 -8.60 -7.42
C ARG A 103 1.93 -8.48 -6.01
N HIS A 104 2.06 -7.31 -5.38
CA HIS A 104 1.42 -7.02 -4.09
C HIS A 104 -0.12 -7.07 -4.19
N HIS A 105 -0.70 -6.59 -5.29
CA HIS A 105 -2.13 -6.74 -5.55
C HIS A 105 -2.56 -8.20 -5.74
N GLN A 106 -1.72 -9.03 -6.36
CA GLN A 106 -1.99 -10.47 -6.55
C GLN A 106 -1.86 -11.27 -5.24
N ASP A 107 -0.85 -10.95 -4.43
CA ASP A 107 -0.64 -11.54 -3.11
C ASP A 107 -0.30 -10.44 -2.09
N ALA A 108 -1.31 -10.06 -1.29
CA ALA A 108 -1.18 -9.05 -0.25
C ALA A 108 -0.19 -9.44 0.88
N ARG A 109 0.34 -10.69 0.87
CA ARG A 109 1.37 -11.17 1.80
C ARG A 109 2.79 -11.00 1.25
N ALA A 110 2.94 -10.44 0.06
CA ALA A 110 4.22 -10.20 -0.60
C ALA A 110 4.36 -8.72 -1.00
N ALA A 111 5.60 -8.29 -1.23
CA ALA A 111 5.94 -6.98 -1.81
C ALA A 111 5.27 -5.78 -1.11
N PHE A 112 5.44 -5.65 0.21
CA PHE A 112 4.81 -4.63 1.06
C PHE A 112 5.31 -3.19 0.83
N GLY A 113 6.28 -3.01 -0.06
CA GLY A 113 6.77 -1.69 -0.45
C GLY A 113 5.79 -1.03 -1.41
N ASP A 114 4.91 -0.17 -0.90
CA ASP A 114 3.86 0.49 -1.69
C ASP A 114 4.42 1.61 -2.61
N ILE A 115 5.31 2.45 -2.06
CA ILE A 115 6.01 3.52 -2.80
C ILE A 115 7.51 3.21 -2.90
N PHE A 116 8.08 2.76 -1.77
CA PHE A 116 9.48 2.42 -1.68
C PHE A 116 9.68 0.96 -1.31
N ASN A 117 10.58 0.33 -2.06
CA ASN A 117 10.96 -1.05 -1.89
C ASN A 117 11.69 -1.32 -0.56
N PHE A 118 12.46 -0.35 -0.04
CA PHE A 118 13.21 -0.56 1.21
C PHE A 118 12.31 -0.85 2.42
N LEU A 119 11.01 -0.52 2.35
CA LEU A 119 10.02 -0.84 3.38
C LEU A 119 9.53 -2.29 3.33
N ASP A 120 9.74 -3.00 2.22
CA ASP A 120 9.27 -4.37 2.01
C ASP A 120 9.88 -5.35 3.02
N TYR A 121 11.20 -5.33 3.18
CA TYR A 121 11.89 -6.23 4.10
C TYR A 121 11.51 -6.03 5.58
N PRO A 122 11.51 -4.80 6.14
CA PRO A 122 11.00 -4.53 7.48
C PRO A 122 9.54 -4.98 7.67
N ALA A 123 8.69 -4.75 6.68
CA ALA A 123 7.29 -5.16 6.72
C ALA A 123 7.12 -6.68 6.77
N GLN A 124 7.91 -7.44 6.01
CA GLN A 124 7.89 -8.91 6.05
C GLN A 124 8.29 -9.46 7.43
N ILE A 125 9.30 -8.88 8.06
CA ILE A 125 9.71 -9.26 9.43
C ILE A 125 8.56 -9.00 10.40
N TRP A 126 7.98 -7.81 10.33
CA TRP A 126 6.86 -7.43 11.18
C TRP A 126 5.66 -8.37 11.00
N PHE A 127 5.32 -8.71 9.76
CA PHE A 127 4.25 -9.65 9.47
C PHE A 127 4.50 -11.05 10.06
N LYS A 128 5.72 -11.60 9.89
CA LYS A 128 6.10 -12.89 10.50
C LYS A 128 6.00 -12.85 12.02
N PHE A 129 6.43 -11.75 12.64
CA PHE A 129 6.29 -11.54 14.08
C PHE A 129 4.82 -11.57 14.51
N LEU A 130 3.94 -10.82 13.85
CA LEU A 130 2.50 -10.81 14.15
C LEU A 130 1.85 -12.20 13.98
N LEU A 131 2.23 -12.95 12.95
CA LEU A 131 1.76 -14.33 12.76
C LEU A 131 2.19 -15.24 13.92
N SER A 132 3.43 -15.10 14.40
CA SER A 132 3.92 -15.87 15.55
C SER A 132 3.13 -15.55 16.83
N MET A 133 2.79 -14.29 17.07
CA MET A 133 1.96 -13.88 18.20
C MET A 133 0.54 -14.46 18.11
N LYS A 134 -0.09 -14.37 16.93
CA LYS A 134 -1.42 -14.93 16.68
C LYS A 134 -1.45 -16.44 16.92
N PHE A 135 -0.42 -17.16 16.49
CA PHE A 135 -0.30 -18.59 16.72
C PHE A 135 -0.20 -18.93 18.21
N LYS A 136 0.71 -18.25 18.94
CA LYS A 136 0.85 -18.41 20.40
C LYS A 136 -0.48 -18.15 21.10
N TRP A 137 -1.13 -17.03 20.79
CA TRP A 137 -2.39 -16.67 21.45
C TRP A 137 -3.51 -17.68 21.20
N ARG A 138 -3.65 -18.20 19.97
CA ARG A 138 -4.64 -19.25 19.66
C ARG A 138 -4.35 -20.56 20.36
N HIS A 139 -3.08 -20.95 20.50
CA HIS A 139 -2.72 -22.16 21.24
C HIS A 139 -2.95 -22.01 22.73
N THR A 140 -2.52 -20.90 23.34
CA THR A 140 -2.77 -20.59 24.74
C THR A 140 -4.27 -20.49 25.05
N TRP A 141 -5.06 -19.89 24.17
CA TRP A 141 -6.51 -19.83 24.35
C TRP A 141 -7.16 -21.22 24.29
N LYS A 142 -6.75 -22.06 23.32
CA LYS A 142 -7.29 -23.42 23.21
C LYS A 142 -6.92 -24.29 24.42
N SER A 143 -5.73 -24.16 24.99
CA SER A 143 -5.32 -24.88 26.20
C SER A 143 -6.01 -24.39 27.48
N VAL A 144 -6.51 -23.15 27.49
CA VAL A 144 -7.25 -22.58 28.63
C VAL A 144 -8.74 -22.92 28.56
N VAL A 145 -9.32 -23.00 27.35
CA VAL A 145 -10.77 -23.22 27.14
C VAL A 145 -11.12 -24.70 26.96
N ASN A 146 -10.18 -25.56 26.53
CA ASN A 146 -10.30 -27.01 26.53
C ASN A 146 -9.06 -27.62 27.22
N PRO A 147 -9.03 -27.64 28.57
CA PRO A 147 -7.97 -28.30 29.33
C PRO A 147 -7.99 -29.83 29.15
#